data_AF-A0ABC8C557-F1
#
_entry.id   AF-A0ABC8C557-F1
#
_cell.length_a   1.000
_cell.length_b   1.000
_cell.length_c   1.000
_cell.angle_alpha   90.00
_cell.angle_beta   90.00
_cell.angle_gamma   90.00
#
_symmetry.space_group_name_H-M   'P 1'
#
loop_
_entity.id
_entity.type
_entity.pdbx_description
1 polymer ?
#
loop_
_entity_poly.entity_id
_entity_poly.type
_entity_poly.pdbx_seq_one_letter_code
_entity_poly.pdbx_strand_id
1 'polypeptide(L)'
;MADTHISVSAFARYRRGLVAAALAALVLTGCGGEARGGGTQAEPDKRASSLTSSAQPGPEQAAFAAMLSTFGKKCPEPGRVDPRPTAGKQTGSEATASLAPGETPPAEPIEPGPLTGPAAELSDRDLCTSGHHEQRVVEALQEVADPTPVKVRKTLNSLGYIDEHIHGLQQDGTTTRFHLDLRESGGRLCVAGLAAGEESDASACVAPATGPFTVKTEE
;
A
#
# COMPACT_ATOMS: atom_id res chain seq x y z
N MET A 1 23.68 16.93 41.58
CA MET A 1 24.50 16.35 40.50
C MET A 1 23.79 16.69 39.21
N ALA A 2 24.40 17.57 38.42
CA ALA A 2 23.86 18.07 37.17
C ALA A 2 24.37 17.16 36.05
N ASP A 3 23.46 16.50 35.33
CA ASP A 3 23.81 15.75 34.13
C ASP A 3 23.47 16.56 32.89
N THR A 4 24.44 16.55 31.98
CA THR A 4 24.66 17.56 30.95
C THR A 4 23.99 17.08 29.67
N HIS A 5 23.03 17.86 29.15
CA HIS A 5 22.47 17.65 27.82
C HIS A 5 23.54 17.92 26.76
N ILE A 6 23.95 16.89 26.01
CA ILE A 6 24.76 17.05 24.81
C ILE A 6 23.83 17.33 23.64
N SER A 7 23.66 18.62 23.33
CA SER A 7 23.05 19.10 22.10
C SER A 7 24.07 19.01 20.97
N VAL A 8 23.84 18.13 19.99
CA VAL A 8 24.60 18.12 18.74
C VAL A 8 23.79 18.88 17.69
N SER A 9 23.88 20.21 17.75
CA SER A 9 23.35 21.11 16.72
C SER A 9 24.49 21.53 15.80
N ALA A 10 24.69 20.87 14.66
CA ALA A 10 25.54 21.41 13.58
C ALA A 10 25.40 20.62 12.26
N PHE A 11 24.35 20.88 11.48
CA PHE A 11 24.51 20.78 10.02
C PHE A 11 23.98 22.04 9.33
N ALA A 12 24.92 22.66 8.62
CA ALA A 12 24.84 23.97 8.04
C ALA A 12 23.75 24.05 6.98
N ARG A 13 22.97 25.14 7.05
CA ARG A 13 22.03 25.60 6.03
C ARG A 13 22.78 25.87 4.72
N TYR A 14 22.79 24.90 3.82
CA TYR A 14 23.27 25.12 2.45
C TYR A 14 22.16 25.81 1.63
N ARG A 15 22.22 27.15 1.56
CA ARG A 15 21.46 27.93 0.59
C ARG A 15 21.97 27.59 -0.81
N ARG A 16 21.22 26.80 -1.59
CA ARG A 16 21.45 26.67 -3.05
C ARG A 16 20.37 27.43 -3.80
N GLY A 17 20.84 28.30 -4.68
CA GLY A 17 20.07 29.30 -5.39
C GLY A 17 19.03 28.74 -6.35
N LEU A 18 17.95 29.51 -6.49
CA LEU A 18 16.90 29.35 -7.49
C LEU A 18 17.50 29.57 -8.88
N VAL A 19 17.52 28.53 -9.71
CA VAL A 19 17.72 28.65 -11.16
C VAL A 19 16.33 28.62 -11.80
N ALA A 20 15.93 29.77 -12.34
CA ALA A 20 14.71 29.91 -13.12
C ALA A 20 14.89 29.20 -14.47
N ALA A 21 14.20 28.08 -14.67
CA ALA A 21 14.08 27.44 -15.97
C ALA A 21 12.86 28.02 -16.71
N ALA A 22 13.12 28.53 -17.92
CA ALA A 22 12.16 29.19 -18.78
C ALA A 22 11.05 28.23 -19.28
N LEU A 23 9.81 28.74 -19.28
CA LEU A 23 8.63 28.13 -19.87
C LEU A 23 8.77 28.06 -21.40
N ALA A 24 8.77 26.86 -21.97
CA ALA A 24 8.52 26.66 -23.39
C ALA A 24 7.02 26.37 -23.58
N ALA A 25 6.32 27.28 -24.24
CA ALA A 25 4.95 27.09 -24.67
C ALA A 25 4.91 26.08 -25.83
N LEU A 26 4.21 24.96 -25.64
CA LEU A 26 3.86 24.03 -26.71
C LEU A 26 2.60 24.54 -27.42
N VAL A 27 2.76 24.88 -28.69
CA VAL A 27 1.69 25.29 -29.59
C VAL A 27 0.95 24.04 -30.06
N LEU A 28 -0.34 23.94 -29.77
CA LEU A 28 -1.23 22.90 -30.31
C LEU A 28 -1.57 23.25 -31.77
N THR A 29 -0.92 22.58 -32.73
CA THR A 29 -1.41 22.53 -34.11
C THR A 29 -2.47 21.44 -34.20
N GLY A 30 -3.72 21.86 -34.38
CA GLY A 30 -4.85 20.98 -34.65
C GLY A 30 -4.73 20.28 -36.00
N CYS A 31 -5.28 19.07 -36.07
CA CYS A 31 -5.72 18.47 -37.31
C CYS A 31 -7.18 18.04 -37.12
N GLY A 32 -8.08 18.85 -37.67
CA GLY A 32 -9.50 18.56 -37.76
C GLY A 32 -9.75 17.44 -38.76
N GLY A 33 -10.61 16.50 -38.36
CA GLY A 33 -11.27 15.58 -39.27
C GLY A 33 -12.79 15.77 -39.13
N GLU A 34 -13.38 16.56 -40.02
CA GLU A 34 -14.83 16.58 -40.23
C GLU A 34 -15.26 15.21 -40.80
N ALA A 35 -16.03 14.45 -40.04
CA ALA A 35 -16.84 13.36 -40.57
C ALA A 35 -18.30 13.80 -40.54
N ARG A 36 -18.78 14.27 -41.69
CA ARG A 36 -20.17 14.63 -41.93
C ARG A 36 -20.91 13.38 -42.42
N GLY A 37 -21.83 12.89 -41.60
CA GLY A 37 -22.83 11.87 -41.94
C GLY A 37 -23.72 11.73 -40.72
N GLY A 38 -24.91 12.33 -40.68
CA GLY A 38 -26.09 11.83 -41.37
C GLY A 38 -26.97 11.19 -40.29
N GLY A 39 -28.13 11.79 -40.02
CA GLY A 39 -28.94 11.51 -38.83
C GLY A 39 -29.39 10.06 -38.68
N THR A 40 -29.84 9.67 -37.48
CA THR A 40 -31.27 9.55 -37.15
C THR A 40 -31.38 9.26 -35.65
N GLN A 41 -32.30 9.98 -35.00
CA GLN A 41 -32.76 9.75 -33.63
C GLN A 41 -33.48 8.41 -33.54
N ALA A 42 -32.97 7.48 -32.72
CA ALA A 42 -33.73 6.35 -32.19
C ALA A 42 -32.98 5.75 -30.98
N GLU A 43 -33.46 6.05 -29.78
CA GLU A 43 -33.50 5.10 -28.66
C GLU A 43 -34.98 4.68 -28.50
N PRO A 44 -35.33 3.60 -27.78
CA PRO A 44 -34.47 2.75 -26.96
C PRO A 44 -34.64 1.26 -27.28
N ASP A 45 -33.59 0.44 -27.09
CA ASP A 45 -33.84 -0.98 -26.86
C ASP A 45 -32.80 -1.63 -25.94
N LYS A 46 -33.36 -2.32 -24.95
CA LYS A 46 -32.66 -3.08 -23.93
C LYS A 46 -31.79 -4.14 -24.58
N ARG A 47 -30.48 -4.09 -24.31
CA ARG A 47 -29.65 -5.31 -24.25
C ARG A 47 -29.01 -5.43 -22.89
N ALA A 48 -29.62 -6.29 -22.07
CA ALA A 48 -28.87 -7.06 -21.11
C ALA A 48 -27.83 -7.89 -21.89
N SER A 49 -26.56 -7.64 -21.65
CA SER A 49 -25.49 -8.61 -21.87
C SER A 49 -24.41 -8.30 -20.85
N SER A 50 -24.46 -9.09 -19.78
CA SER A 50 -23.34 -9.40 -18.92
C SER A 50 -22.10 -9.67 -19.76
N LEU A 51 -20.99 -9.04 -19.39
CA LEU A 51 -19.66 -9.64 -19.42
C LEU A 51 -18.88 -8.82 -18.41
N THR A 52 -18.36 -9.52 -17.41
CA THR A 52 -17.32 -9.07 -16.48
C THR A 52 -16.44 -8.04 -17.16
N SER A 53 -16.60 -6.77 -16.74
CA SER A 53 -15.66 -5.73 -17.12
C SER A 53 -14.33 -6.20 -16.55
N SER A 54 -13.45 -6.66 -17.44
CA SER A 54 -12.02 -6.64 -17.18
C SER A 54 -11.66 -5.16 -17.12
N ALA A 55 -12.04 -4.54 -16.00
CA ALA A 55 -11.83 -3.15 -15.74
C ALA A 55 -10.32 -3.00 -15.66
N GLN A 56 -9.73 -2.48 -16.73
CA GLN A 56 -8.38 -1.98 -16.64
C GLN A 56 -8.35 -1.01 -15.46
N PRO A 57 -7.34 -1.12 -14.58
CA PRO A 57 -7.20 -0.21 -13.46
C PRO A 57 -7.22 1.23 -13.99
N GLY A 58 -7.93 2.10 -13.28
CA GLY A 58 -7.90 3.54 -13.58
C GLY A 58 -6.46 4.08 -13.51
N PRO A 59 -6.21 5.26 -14.08
CA PRO A 59 -4.86 5.84 -14.14
C PRO A 59 -4.21 5.99 -12.75
N GLU A 60 -4.99 6.32 -11.71
CA GLU A 60 -4.47 6.42 -10.33
C GLU A 60 -4.07 5.06 -9.75
N GLN A 61 -4.90 4.04 -9.94
CA GLN A 61 -4.57 2.66 -9.54
C GLN A 61 -3.30 2.17 -10.24
N ALA A 62 -3.16 2.44 -11.54
CA ALA A 62 -1.95 2.08 -12.30
C ALA A 62 -0.71 2.84 -11.82
N ALA A 63 -0.83 4.10 -11.43
CA ALA A 63 0.26 4.88 -10.86
C ALA A 63 0.67 4.36 -9.48
N PHE A 64 -0.30 4.02 -8.63
CA PHE A 64 -0.07 3.38 -7.35
C PHE A 64 0.65 2.03 -7.51
N ALA A 65 0.17 1.16 -8.40
CA ALA A 65 0.81 -0.10 -8.77
C ALA A 65 2.27 0.07 -9.20
N ALA A 66 2.52 1.05 -10.07
CA ALA A 66 3.86 1.37 -10.56
C ALA A 66 4.79 1.86 -9.44
N MET A 67 4.26 2.64 -8.50
CA MET A 67 4.99 3.12 -7.31
C MET A 67 5.39 1.94 -6.41
N LEU A 68 4.47 1.02 -6.09
CA LEU A 68 4.78 -0.18 -5.32
C LEU A 68 5.79 -1.09 -6.04
N SER A 69 5.59 -1.34 -7.33
CA SER A 69 6.50 -2.15 -8.16
C SER A 69 7.93 -1.59 -8.19
N THR A 70 8.08 -0.26 -8.15
CA THR A 70 9.40 0.40 -8.13
C THR A 70 10.18 0.05 -6.87
N PHE A 71 9.53 -0.05 -5.71
CA PHE A 71 10.19 -0.48 -4.48
C PHE A 71 10.42 -2.00 -4.44
N GLY A 72 9.42 -2.78 -4.87
CA GLY A 72 9.56 -4.24 -4.94
C GLY A 72 10.68 -4.74 -5.85
N LYS A 73 11.08 -3.97 -6.87
CA LYS A 73 12.23 -4.26 -7.77
C LYS A 73 13.60 -3.95 -7.16
N LYS A 74 13.65 -3.07 -6.15
CA LYS A 74 14.90 -2.76 -5.43
C LYS A 74 15.27 -3.85 -4.42
N CYS A 75 14.28 -4.63 -4.02
CA CYS A 75 14.44 -5.71 -3.06
C CYS A 75 14.78 -7.04 -3.77
N PRO A 76 15.62 -7.90 -3.17
CA PRO A 76 15.94 -9.20 -3.74
C PRO A 76 14.68 -10.05 -3.97
N GLU A 77 14.64 -10.76 -5.10
CA GLU A 77 13.60 -11.78 -5.35
C GLU A 77 13.77 -12.94 -4.35
N PRO A 78 12.69 -13.44 -3.74
CA PRO A 78 12.76 -14.62 -2.90
C PRO A 78 13.24 -15.81 -3.74
N GLY A 79 14.36 -16.41 -3.35
CA GLY A 79 14.77 -17.71 -3.90
C GLY A 79 15.79 -17.73 -5.04
N ARG A 80 16.67 -16.74 -5.21
CA ARG A 80 17.97 -17.03 -5.84
C ARG A 80 18.87 -17.79 -4.87
N VAL A 81 18.51 -19.04 -4.65
CA VAL A 81 19.42 -20.04 -4.10
C VAL A 81 20.23 -20.53 -5.30
N ASP A 82 21.52 -20.16 -5.39
CA ASP A 82 22.44 -20.88 -6.27
C ASP A 82 22.31 -22.39 -5.98
N PRO A 83 22.30 -23.29 -6.99
CA PRO A 83 22.09 -24.71 -6.73
C PRO A 83 23.20 -25.25 -5.83
N ARG A 84 22.92 -25.36 -4.53
CA ARG A 84 23.76 -26.08 -3.57
C ARG A 84 23.05 -27.40 -3.23
N PRO A 85 23.77 -28.53 -3.22
CA PRO A 85 23.16 -29.84 -3.35
C PRO A 85 22.34 -30.20 -2.11
N THR A 86 21.16 -30.75 -2.39
CA THR A 86 20.21 -31.37 -1.48
C THR A 86 20.87 -32.29 -0.46
N ALA A 87 20.71 -31.96 0.81
CA ALA A 87 20.81 -32.90 1.92
C ALA A 87 19.86 -32.44 3.02
N GLY A 88 18.76 -33.18 3.25
CA GLY A 88 17.84 -32.87 4.34
C GLY A 88 16.45 -33.46 4.15
N LYS A 89 16.33 -34.75 4.41
CA LYS A 89 15.10 -35.54 4.44
C LYS A 89 14.14 -34.98 5.51
N GLN A 90 12.99 -34.43 5.14
CA GLN A 90 11.87 -34.21 6.06
C GLN A 90 10.77 -35.24 5.80
N THR A 91 10.80 -36.29 6.62
CA THR A 91 9.67 -37.19 6.89
C THR A 91 8.75 -36.46 7.86
N GLY A 92 7.65 -35.91 7.38
CA GLY A 92 6.56 -35.36 8.18
C GLY A 92 5.27 -36.11 7.84
N SER A 93 4.79 -36.89 8.81
CA SER A 93 3.65 -37.79 8.70
C SER A 93 2.36 -37.02 8.40
N GLU A 94 1.70 -37.36 7.30
CA GLU A 94 0.32 -36.99 7.02
C GLU A 94 -0.58 -37.75 8.02
N ALA A 95 -1.14 -37.04 8.99
CA ALA A 95 -2.22 -37.55 9.82
C ALA A 95 -3.54 -37.29 9.08
N THR A 96 -3.97 -38.26 8.27
CA THR A 96 -5.30 -38.26 7.67
C THR A 96 -6.34 -38.41 8.78
N ALA A 97 -6.90 -37.29 9.25
CA ALA A 97 -8.07 -37.33 10.12
C ALA A 97 -9.30 -37.61 9.24
N SER A 98 -9.79 -38.85 9.28
CA SER A 98 -11.03 -39.26 8.65
C SER A 98 -12.20 -38.67 9.43
N LEU A 99 -12.88 -37.67 8.86
CA LEU A 99 -14.13 -37.12 9.42
C LEU A 99 -15.30 -38.03 9.05
N ALA A 100 -16.12 -38.39 10.04
CA ALA A 100 -17.30 -39.22 9.85
C ALA A 100 -18.36 -38.51 8.98
N PRO A 101 -19.08 -39.20 8.08
CA PRO A 101 -20.15 -38.60 7.29
C PRO A 101 -21.36 -38.27 8.18
N GLY A 102 -21.76 -37.00 8.27
CA GLY A 102 -23.05 -36.65 8.88
C GLY A 102 -23.23 -35.25 9.45
N GLU A 103 -22.20 -34.40 9.50
CA GLU A 103 -22.37 -33.04 10.02
C GLU A 103 -22.74 -32.08 8.89
N THR A 104 -23.96 -31.55 8.97
CA THR A 104 -24.41 -30.46 8.11
C THR A 104 -23.45 -29.28 8.28
N PRO A 105 -22.88 -28.72 7.20
CA PRO A 105 -21.94 -27.61 7.30
C PRO A 105 -22.59 -26.44 8.06
N PRO A 106 -21.87 -25.75 8.97
CA PRO A 106 -22.40 -24.57 9.62
C PRO A 106 -22.84 -23.54 8.57
N ALA A 107 -24.07 -23.03 8.73
CA ALA A 107 -24.69 -22.06 7.83
C ALA A 107 -24.18 -20.62 8.03
N GLU A 108 -23.29 -20.43 9.00
CA GLU A 108 -22.68 -19.13 9.33
C GLU A 108 -21.38 -18.96 8.53
N PRO A 109 -21.13 -17.78 7.93
CA PRO A 109 -19.83 -17.46 7.38
C PRO A 109 -18.75 -17.64 8.45
N ILE A 110 -17.79 -18.53 8.20
CA ILE A 110 -16.65 -18.72 9.10
C ILE A 110 -15.86 -17.42 9.10
N GLU A 111 -15.91 -16.69 10.22
CA GLU A 111 -15.07 -15.52 10.40
C GLU A 111 -13.60 -15.95 10.30
N PRO A 112 -12.74 -15.28 9.51
CA PRO A 112 -11.35 -15.65 9.41
C PRO A 112 -10.68 -15.58 10.78
N GLY A 113 -10.28 -16.74 11.30
CA GLY A 113 -9.50 -16.80 12.54
C GLY A 113 -8.17 -16.06 12.43
N PRO A 114 -7.48 -15.81 13.57
CA PRO A 114 -6.17 -15.18 13.57
C PRO A 114 -5.21 -15.87 12.59
N LEU A 115 -4.40 -15.08 11.86
CA LEU A 115 -3.36 -15.63 11.00
C LEU A 115 -2.40 -16.45 11.87
N THR A 116 -2.26 -17.73 11.58
CA THR A 116 -1.35 -18.65 12.28
C THR A 116 -0.40 -19.31 11.28
N GLY A 117 0.81 -19.65 11.74
CA GLY A 117 1.86 -20.23 10.90
C GLY A 117 2.46 -19.23 9.90
N PRO A 118 3.07 -19.71 8.79
CA PRO A 118 3.78 -18.85 7.81
C PRO A 118 2.91 -17.75 7.18
N ALA A 119 1.58 -17.88 7.27
CA ALA A 119 0.64 -16.85 6.84
C ALA A 119 0.63 -15.59 7.74
N ALA A 120 1.23 -15.68 8.93
CA ALA A 120 1.37 -14.59 9.90
C ALA A 120 2.70 -13.84 9.79
N GLU A 121 3.58 -14.21 8.85
CA GLU A 121 4.92 -13.65 8.70
C GLU A 121 5.06 -12.89 7.37
N LEU A 122 5.90 -11.84 7.38
CA LEU A 122 6.36 -11.14 6.18
C LEU A 122 7.61 -11.82 5.63
N SER A 123 7.75 -11.85 4.30
CA SER A 123 8.98 -12.32 3.68
C SER A 123 10.11 -11.29 3.81
N ASP A 124 11.37 -11.70 3.63
CA ASP A 124 12.52 -10.78 3.58
C ASP A 124 12.33 -9.68 2.52
N ARG A 125 11.69 -10.02 1.40
CA ARG A 125 11.34 -9.06 0.35
C ARG A 125 10.30 -8.06 0.82
N ASP A 126 9.28 -8.51 1.55
CA ASP A 126 8.25 -7.63 2.12
C ASP A 126 8.87 -6.69 3.15
N LEU A 127 9.76 -7.18 4.03
CA LEU A 127 10.49 -6.37 5.01
C LEU A 127 11.40 -5.33 4.35
N CYS A 128 12.12 -5.72 3.29
CA CYS A 128 12.91 -4.76 2.50
C CYS A 128 12.01 -3.70 1.85
N THR A 129 10.86 -4.10 1.32
CA THR A 129 9.92 -3.19 0.66
C THR A 129 9.28 -2.25 1.68
N SER A 130 8.91 -2.77 2.86
CA SER A 130 8.30 -2.00 3.95
C SER A 130 9.23 -0.88 4.40
N GLY A 131 10.53 -1.15 4.61
CA GLY A 131 11.49 -0.14 5.06
C GLY A 131 11.58 1.07 4.11
N HIS A 132 11.41 0.86 2.79
CA HIS A 132 11.33 1.97 1.84
C HIS A 132 10.04 2.79 1.98
N HIS A 133 8.90 2.15 2.21
CA HIS A 133 7.62 2.83 2.41
C HIS A 133 7.56 3.55 3.74
N GLU A 134 8.02 2.92 4.82
CA GLU A 134 8.13 3.47 6.17
C GLU A 134 8.95 4.76 6.14
N GLN A 135 10.18 4.70 5.61
CA GLN A 135 11.04 5.89 5.50
C GLN A 135 10.36 7.01 4.71
N ARG A 136 9.82 6.70 3.52
CA ARG A 136 9.14 7.69 2.66
C ARG A 136 7.96 8.37 3.37
N VAL A 137 7.22 7.61 4.17
CA VAL A 137 6.04 8.12 4.90
C VAL A 137 6.46 8.94 6.10
N VAL A 138 7.42 8.46 6.89
CA VAL A 138 7.95 9.17 8.07
C VAL A 138 8.53 10.51 7.67
N GLU A 139 9.42 10.56 6.66
CA GLU A 139 10.03 11.80 6.18
C GLU A 139 8.99 12.84 5.78
N ALA A 140 7.90 12.42 5.14
CA ALA A 140 6.83 13.32 4.71
C ALA A 140 5.95 13.80 5.87
N LEU A 141 5.67 12.92 6.85
CA LEU A 141 4.82 13.24 8.00
C LEU A 141 5.55 14.08 9.06
N GLN A 142 6.88 14.02 9.11
CA GLN A 142 7.70 14.87 9.97
C GLN A 142 7.54 16.36 9.69
N GLU A 143 7.27 16.72 8.43
CA GLU A 143 7.03 18.09 8.00
C GLU A 143 5.58 18.58 8.25
N VAL A 144 4.72 17.71 8.78
CA VAL A 144 3.30 18.02 9.02
C VAL A 144 3.11 18.49 10.46
N ALA A 145 3.10 19.81 10.64
CA ALA A 145 2.66 20.41 11.90
C ALA A 145 1.17 20.12 12.17
N ASP A 146 0.86 19.75 13.42
CA ASP A 146 -0.47 19.33 13.90
C ASP A 146 -1.13 18.32 12.95
N PRO A 147 -0.69 17.05 12.95
CA PRO A 147 -1.08 16.06 11.95
C PRO A 147 -2.51 15.57 12.17
N THR A 148 -3.49 16.36 11.74
CA THR A 148 -4.91 15.94 11.73
C THR A 148 -5.17 14.88 10.65
N PRO A 149 -6.23 14.05 10.76
CA PRO A 149 -6.58 13.05 9.75
C PRO A 149 -6.65 13.59 8.32
N VAL A 150 -7.15 14.82 8.16
CA VAL A 150 -7.23 15.50 6.86
C VAL A 150 -5.84 15.81 6.30
N LYS A 151 -4.93 16.32 7.15
CA LYS A 151 -3.55 16.63 6.74
C LYS A 151 -2.76 15.35 6.44
N VAL A 152 -2.88 14.33 7.29
CA VAL A 152 -2.22 13.03 7.07
C VAL A 152 -2.69 12.40 5.76
N ARG A 153 -4.01 12.33 5.51
CA ARG A 153 -4.54 11.85 4.22
C ARG A 153 -3.97 12.64 3.04
N LYS A 154 -4.00 13.97 3.12
CA LYS A 154 -3.48 14.83 2.05
C LYS A 154 -1.99 14.57 1.79
N THR A 155 -1.19 14.41 2.84
CA THR A 155 0.24 14.10 2.72
C THR A 155 0.45 12.73 2.09
N LEU A 156 -0.26 11.68 2.55
CA LEU A 156 -0.18 10.34 1.97
C LEU A 156 -0.61 10.32 0.49
N ASN A 157 -1.69 11.03 0.13
CA ASN A 157 -2.13 11.20 -1.26
C ASN A 157 -1.06 11.89 -2.11
N SER A 158 -0.37 12.91 -1.57
CA SER A 158 0.71 13.58 -2.29
C SER A 158 1.93 12.67 -2.57
N LEU A 159 2.09 11.59 -1.81
CA LEU A 159 3.12 10.57 -2.04
C LEU A 159 2.67 9.49 -3.04
N GLY A 160 1.41 9.51 -3.48
CA GLY A 160 0.84 8.55 -4.42
C GLY A 160 0.17 7.34 -3.77
N TYR A 161 -0.04 7.33 -2.45
CA TYR A 161 -0.97 6.39 -1.82
C TYR A 161 -2.39 6.85 -2.15
N ILE A 162 -3.27 5.97 -2.63
CA ILE A 162 -4.64 6.34 -3.01
C ILE A 162 -5.61 6.11 -1.83
N ASP A 163 -6.74 6.82 -1.81
CA ASP A 163 -7.68 6.81 -0.68
C ASP A 163 -8.18 5.40 -0.35
N GLU A 164 -8.35 4.53 -1.36
CA GLU A 164 -8.77 3.14 -1.20
C GLU A 164 -7.78 2.29 -0.38
N HIS A 165 -6.52 2.72 -0.31
CA HIS A 165 -5.43 2.04 0.38
C HIS A 165 -4.99 2.76 1.67
N ILE A 166 -5.69 3.83 2.07
CA ILE A 166 -5.44 4.56 3.33
C ILE A 166 -6.57 4.27 4.31
N HIS A 167 -6.25 3.58 5.39
CA HIS A 167 -7.23 3.09 6.36
C HIS A 167 -6.97 3.62 7.78
N GLY A 168 -8.01 3.55 8.62
CA GLY A 168 -7.87 3.73 10.07
C GLY A 168 -7.35 5.09 10.51
N LEU A 169 -7.57 6.15 9.73
CA LEU A 169 -7.21 7.53 10.10
C LEU A 169 -7.98 7.96 11.35
N GLN A 170 -7.34 7.90 12.51
CA GLN A 170 -7.93 8.21 13.79
C GLN A 170 -7.01 9.14 14.58
N GLN A 171 -7.56 10.28 15.00
CA GLN A 171 -6.83 11.25 15.82
C GLN A 171 -6.99 10.91 17.29
N ASP A 172 -5.88 10.93 18.01
CA ASP A 172 -5.82 10.83 19.47
C ASP A 172 -4.88 11.93 19.99
N GLY A 173 -5.46 12.93 20.66
CA GLY A 173 -4.78 14.16 21.04
C GLY A 173 -4.15 14.87 19.83
N THR A 174 -2.82 15.00 19.85
CA THR A 174 -2.01 15.65 18.82
C THR A 174 -1.48 14.68 17.75
N THR A 175 -1.81 13.39 17.86
CA THR A 175 -1.31 12.34 16.97
C THR A 175 -2.43 11.77 16.12
N THR A 176 -2.10 11.26 14.94
CA THR A 176 -3.04 10.53 14.09
C THR A 176 -2.47 9.17 13.71
N ARG A 177 -3.19 8.10 14.08
CA ARG A 177 -2.90 6.74 13.62
C ARG A 177 -3.44 6.54 12.20
N PHE A 178 -2.78 5.68 11.42
CA PHE A 178 -3.22 5.29 10.08
C PHE A 178 -2.64 3.93 9.70
N HIS A 179 -3.19 3.33 8.65
CA HIS A 179 -2.68 2.11 8.03
C HIS A 179 -2.66 2.28 6.51
N LEU A 180 -1.63 1.73 5.86
CA LEU A 180 -1.50 1.66 4.41
C LEU A 180 -1.62 0.19 3.97
N ASP A 181 -2.57 -0.08 3.09
CA ASP A 181 -2.68 -1.37 2.41
C ASP A 181 -1.75 -1.40 1.19
N LEU A 182 -0.70 -2.22 1.23
CA LEU A 182 0.29 -2.29 0.13
C LEU A 182 0.09 -3.54 -0.75
N ARG A 183 -1.08 -4.19 -0.69
CA ARG A 183 -1.39 -5.47 -1.36
C ARG A 183 -1.92 -5.35 -2.81
N GLU A 184 -1.47 -4.38 -3.60
CA GLU A 184 -2.06 -4.06 -4.92
C GLU A 184 -2.14 -5.24 -5.90
N SER A 185 -1.28 -6.26 -5.76
CA SER A 185 -1.32 -7.50 -6.52
C SER A 185 -1.41 -8.75 -5.63
N GLY A 186 -1.98 -8.60 -4.42
CA GLY A 186 -1.92 -9.58 -3.34
C GLY A 186 -0.71 -9.36 -2.43
N GLY A 187 -0.34 -10.40 -1.67
CA GLY A 187 0.68 -10.29 -0.62
C GLY A 187 0.08 -9.84 0.71
N ARG A 188 0.92 -9.67 1.72
CA ARG A 188 0.49 -9.45 3.12
C ARG A 188 0.94 -8.12 3.70
N LEU A 189 1.73 -7.38 2.94
CA LEU A 189 2.41 -6.21 3.46
C LEU A 189 1.41 -5.07 3.69
N CYS A 190 1.44 -4.52 4.90
CA CYS A 190 0.89 -3.22 5.21
C CYS A 190 1.90 -2.39 5.99
N VAL A 191 1.60 -1.10 6.16
CA VAL A 191 2.36 -0.22 7.05
C VAL A 191 1.38 0.40 8.04
N ALA A 192 1.62 0.22 9.33
CA ALA A 192 0.94 0.95 10.39
C ALA A 192 1.77 2.17 10.77
N GLY A 193 1.15 3.31 11.03
CA GLY A 193 1.89 4.51 11.39
C GLY A 193 1.17 5.42 12.37
N LEU A 194 1.98 6.23 13.01
CA LEU A 194 1.60 7.28 13.95
C LEU A 194 2.19 8.60 13.45
N ALA A 195 1.34 9.49 12.97
CA ALA A 195 1.74 10.84 12.60
C ALA A 195 1.76 11.73 13.85
N ALA A 196 2.94 12.27 14.19
CA ALA A 196 3.17 13.08 15.38
C ALA A 196 4.11 14.28 15.11
N GLY A 197 4.16 14.78 13.86
CA GLY A 197 5.17 15.76 13.46
C GLY A 197 6.56 15.14 13.48
N GLU A 198 7.56 15.80 14.05
CA GLU A 198 8.96 15.32 14.10
C GLU A 198 9.11 13.91 14.68
N GLU A 199 8.19 13.50 15.56
CA GLU A 199 8.17 12.17 16.21
C GLU A 199 7.34 11.12 15.43
N SER A 200 6.97 11.41 14.18
CA SER A 200 6.21 10.45 13.37
C SER A 200 6.96 9.14 13.19
N ASP A 201 6.23 8.03 13.25
CA ASP A 201 6.78 6.69 13.12
C ASP A 201 5.89 5.82 12.23
N ALA A 202 6.48 4.80 11.60
CA ALA A 202 5.80 3.84 10.77
C ALA A 202 6.53 2.49 10.81
N SER A 203 5.76 1.40 10.85
CA SER A 203 6.32 0.04 10.87
C SER A 203 5.49 -0.91 10.02
N ALA A 204 6.15 -1.94 9.49
CA ALA A 204 5.48 -3.00 8.77
C ALA A 204 4.43 -3.71 9.62
N CYS A 205 3.32 -4.08 9.00
CA CYS A 205 2.31 -4.93 9.59
C CYS A 205 1.90 -6.06 8.62
N VAL A 206 1.19 -7.05 9.16
CA VAL A 206 0.70 -8.21 8.40
C VAL A 206 -0.80 -8.10 8.22
N ALA A 207 -1.23 -8.03 6.96
CA ALA A 207 -2.62 -8.13 6.55
C ALA A 207 -2.90 -9.51 5.94
N PRO A 208 -4.18 -9.97 5.98
CA PRO A 208 -4.58 -11.14 5.21
C PRO A 208 -4.20 -11.00 3.73
N ALA A 209 -3.75 -12.09 3.09
CA ALA A 209 -3.24 -12.00 1.72
C ALA A 209 -4.31 -11.63 0.68
N THR A 210 -5.56 -11.87 1.02
CA THR A 210 -6.74 -11.68 0.17
C THR A 210 -7.90 -11.17 1.02
N GLY A 211 -8.89 -10.55 0.38
CA GLY A 211 -10.07 -10.03 1.05
C GLY A 211 -9.88 -8.61 1.58
N PRO A 212 -10.92 -8.07 2.25
CA PRO A 212 -10.93 -6.68 2.70
C PRO A 212 -9.76 -6.39 3.65
N PHE A 213 -9.27 -5.16 3.62
CA PHE A 213 -8.33 -4.68 4.62
C PHE A 213 -9.08 -4.35 5.91
N THR A 214 -8.71 -4.98 7.02
CA THR A 214 -9.30 -4.74 8.34
C THR A 214 -8.23 -4.20 9.28
N VAL A 215 -8.52 -3.03 9.87
CA VAL A 215 -7.68 -2.46 10.92
C VAL A 215 -8.10 -3.09 12.24
N LYS A 216 -7.14 -3.72 12.94
CA LYS A 216 -7.36 -4.16 14.32
C LYS A 216 -7.19 -2.94 15.21
N THR A 217 -8.28 -2.45 15.78
CA THR A 217 -8.20 -1.49 16.88
C THR A 217 -7.85 -2.28 18.13
N GLU A 218 -6.65 -2.10 18.66
CA GLU A 218 -6.34 -2.58 20.02
C GLU A 218 -7.10 -1.69 21.00
N GLU A 219 -8.08 -2.25 21.70
CA GLU A 219 -8.74 -1.60 22.86
C GLU A 219 -7.89 -1.69 24.12
#